data_AF-A0A1C0SMQ4-F1
#
_entry.id   AF-A0A1C0SMQ4-F1
#
_cell.length_a   1.000
_cell.length_b   1.000
_cell.length_c   1.000
_cell.angle_alpha   90.00
_cell.angle_beta   90.00
_cell.angle_gamma   90.00
#
_symmetry.space_group_name_H-M   'P 1'
#
loop_
_entity.id
_entity.type
_entity.pdbx_description
1 polymer ?
#
loop_
_entity_poly.entity_id
_entity_poly.type
_entity_poly.pdbx_seq_one_letter_code
_entity_poly.pdbx_strand_id
1 'polypeptide(L)'
;MTRKKITFGIMLQGPGGHMNAWKHPSGPADASVNFDFFVDTARKAEAAGIAFAFVADGLYINEQSIPHFLNRFEPLTILSALAASTSKIGLVGTVSTSYSDPFTIARQFASLDLISGGRAGWNAVTSPLEGSGRNYGREHPEHELRYEIADEYLDAAKGLWDSWDDDAFVRDRETGVYADKAKLRRLNHKGRFFRIEGPLNISRSRQGQPVVFQAGASDSGIRLAGKHADAVFTNGGPIEDAQGFYKLIKQSAIAQGRRATDVGLFPGIAPIVGSTVEEAEAKYQAIRALVTVEEALLYLGRFFDHHDFSAYPLDEPFPDIGDIGKNSFRATTDRIKKTARETGQTLREIALDVATPRTAFIGTAEHIADEIIRWVDTDAADGFILGFPVIAEGLQDFAAHVLPILEQRGYFDPDLKGETLRDHLGLPYRQSRYAVPTEEIEQGRAVGA
;
A
#
# COMPACT_ATOMS: atom_id res chain seq x y z
N MET A 1 -18.37 13.53 -21.29
CA MET A 1 -17.35 13.53 -20.23
C MET A 1 -16.54 12.26 -20.38
N THR A 2 -15.20 12.33 -20.43
CA THR A 2 -14.32 11.16 -20.47
C THR A 2 -14.38 10.42 -19.14
N ARG A 3 -14.76 9.13 -19.14
CA ARG A 3 -14.81 8.28 -17.93
C ARG A 3 -13.40 8.15 -17.34
N LYS A 4 -13.30 8.23 -16.01
CA LYS A 4 -12.04 8.08 -15.28
C LYS A 4 -11.58 6.63 -15.35
N LYS A 5 -10.33 6.41 -15.78
CA LYS A 5 -9.72 5.08 -15.77
C LYS A 5 -9.38 4.69 -14.33
N ILE A 6 -9.74 3.48 -13.96
CA ILE A 6 -9.54 2.89 -12.64
C ILE A 6 -8.18 2.22 -12.64
N THR A 7 -7.32 2.60 -11.70
CA THR A 7 -6.01 2.00 -11.55
C THR A 7 -6.04 0.92 -10.47
N PHE A 8 -5.47 -0.25 -10.77
CA PHE A 8 -5.35 -1.35 -9.83
C PHE A 8 -3.89 -1.54 -9.39
N GLY A 9 -3.68 -1.78 -8.11
CA GLY A 9 -2.49 -2.42 -7.58
C GLY A 9 -2.82 -3.82 -7.06
N ILE A 10 -1.81 -4.65 -6.84
CA ILE A 10 -1.96 -5.98 -6.23
C ILE A 10 -1.08 -6.11 -4.99
N MET A 11 -1.64 -6.61 -3.90
CA MET A 11 -0.85 -6.90 -2.70
C MET A 11 -0.20 -8.28 -2.82
N LEU A 12 1.13 -8.33 -2.83
CA LEU A 12 1.91 -9.58 -2.88
C LEU A 12 2.10 -10.16 -1.48
N GLN A 13 1.02 -10.65 -0.88
CA GLN A 13 1.00 -11.20 0.48
C GLN A 13 1.20 -12.73 0.49
N GLY A 14 2.21 -13.23 -0.22
CA GLY A 14 2.47 -14.66 -0.33
C GLY A 14 1.23 -15.41 -0.84
N PRO A 15 0.67 -16.39 -0.11
CA PRO A 15 -0.46 -17.18 -0.58
C PRO A 15 -1.78 -16.38 -0.72
N GLY A 16 -1.92 -15.24 -0.06
CA GLY A 16 -3.11 -14.39 -0.12
C GLY A 16 -3.42 -13.64 1.19
N GLY A 17 -4.46 -12.82 1.16
CA GLY A 17 -4.92 -12.01 2.29
C GLY A 17 -5.59 -12.81 3.41
N HIS A 18 -6.06 -14.03 3.14
CA HIS A 18 -6.56 -14.92 4.18
C HIS A 18 -5.38 -15.54 4.95
N MET A 19 -5.44 -15.54 6.29
CA MET A 19 -4.30 -15.96 7.13
C MET A 19 -3.82 -17.40 6.85
N ASN A 20 -4.74 -18.26 6.42
CA ASN A 20 -4.48 -19.66 6.10
C ASN A 20 -4.52 -19.97 4.60
N ALA A 21 -4.36 -18.97 3.74
CA ALA A 21 -4.34 -19.18 2.28
C ALA A 21 -3.29 -20.21 1.83
N TRP A 22 -2.21 -20.43 2.61
CA TRP A 22 -1.20 -21.45 2.34
C TRP A 22 -1.74 -22.88 2.33
N LYS A 23 -2.89 -23.12 2.98
CA LYS A 23 -3.59 -24.41 2.99
C LYS A 23 -4.38 -24.64 1.68
N HIS A 24 -4.61 -23.60 0.87
CA HIS A 24 -5.41 -23.71 -0.36
C HIS A 24 -4.62 -24.42 -1.47
N PRO A 25 -5.21 -25.39 -2.20
CA PRO A 25 -4.48 -26.22 -3.15
C PRO A 25 -4.07 -25.50 -4.45
N SER A 26 -4.60 -24.30 -4.71
CA SER A 26 -4.31 -23.55 -5.95
C SER A 26 -2.93 -22.91 -5.98
N GLY A 27 -2.23 -22.81 -4.83
CA GLY A 27 -0.92 -22.19 -4.71
C GLY A 27 0.05 -23.09 -3.95
N PRO A 28 1.36 -22.81 -4.03
CA PRO A 28 2.35 -23.56 -3.28
C PRO A 28 2.24 -23.23 -1.78
N ALA A 29 2.40 -24.24 -0.92
CA ALA A 29 2.31 -24.06 0.54
C ALA A 29 3.38 -23.11 1.10
N ASP A 30 4.51 -22.97 0.41
CA ASP A 30 5.62 -22.07 0.77
C ASP A 30 5.53 -20.68 0.11
N ALA A 31 4.38 -20.32 -0.47
CA ALA A 31 4.18 -19.10 -1.26
C ALA A 31 4.71 -17.80 -0.64
N SER A 32 4.73 -17.67 0.70
CA SER A 32 5.25 -16.46 1.39
C SER A 32 6.73 -16.20 1.18
N VAL A 33 7.51 -17.24 0.88
CA VAL A 33 8.97 -17.18 0.65
C VAL A 33 9.39 -17.93 -0.62
N ASN A 34 8.45 -18.16 -1.53
CA ASN A 34 8.69 -18.77 -2.82
C ASN A 34 8.94 -17.69 -3.88
N PHE A 35 10.18 -17.52 -4.31
CA PHE A 35 10.55 -16.45 -5.25
C PHE A 35 9.86 -16.60 -6.61
N ASP A 36 9.79 -17.81 -7.16
CA ASP A 36 9.18 -18.06 -8.46
C ASP A 36 7.67 -17.74 -8.45
N PHE A 37 7.01 -17.99 -7.32
CA PHE A 37 5.62 -17.60 -7.13
C PHE A 37 5.41 -16.08 -7.15
N PHE A 38 6.31 -15.29 -6.53
CA PHE A 38 6.27 -13.83 -6.60
C PHE A 38 6.50 -13.33 -8.03
N VAL A 39 7.45 -13.93 -8.76
CA VAL A 39 7.73 -13.57 -10.17
C VAL A 39 6.53 -13.86 -11.06
N ASP A 40 5.94 -15.06 -10.96
CA ASP A 40 4.77 -15.45 -11.75
C ASP A 40 3.56 -14.55 -11.44
N THR A 41 3.29 -14.28 -10.16
CA THR A 41 2.21 -13.39 -9.74
C THR A 41 2.39 -11.97 -10.27
N ALA A 42 3.59 -11.40 -10.16
CA ALA A 42 3.89 -10.06 -10.64
C ALA A 42 3.77 -9.95 -12.17
N ARG A 43 4.20 -10.98 -12.92
CA ARG A 43 4.08 -11.02 -14.38
C ARG A 43 2.63 -11.17 -14.84
N LYS A 44 1.84 -12.01 -14.17
CA LYS A 44 0.39 -12.15 -14.44
C LYS A 44 -0.33 -10.83 -14.21
N ALA A 45 -0.01 -10.15 -13.10
CA ALA A 45 -0.55 -8.83 -12.82
C ALA A 45 -0.15 -7.78 -13.87
N GLU A 46 1.14 -7.74 -14.25
CA GLU A 46 1.65 -6.84 -15.30
C GLU A 46 0.95 -7.08 -16.65
N ALA A 47 0.82 -8.35 -17.06
CA ALA A 47 0.16 -8.72 -18.31
C ALA A 47 -1.34 -8.38 -18.32
N ALA A 48 -1.97 -8.30 -17.14
CA ALA A 48 -3.36 -7.89 -16.97
C ALA A 48 -3.54 -6.36 -16.90
N GLY A 49 -2.47 -5.56 -16.99
CA GLY A 49 -2.52 -4.11 -16.88
C GLY A 49 -2.66 -3.58 -15.45
N ILE A 50 -2.35 -4.39 -14.43
CA ILE A 50 -2.28 -3.93 -13.04
C ILE A 50 -1.05 -3.04 -12.90
N ALA A 51 -1.25 -1.81 -12.41
CA ALA A 51 -0.26 -0.75 -12.44
C ALA A 51 0.87 -0.90 -11.44
N PHE A 52 0.66 -1.58 -10.32
CA PHE A 52 1.71 -1.79 -9.33
C PHE A 52 1.53 -3.04 -8.47
N ALA A 53 2.64 -3.65 -8.09
CA ALA A 53 2.73 -4.65 -7.05
C ALA A 53 3.12 -3.99 -5.73
N PHE A 54 2.46 -4.39 -4.65
CA PHE A 54 2.64 -3.83 -3.32
C PHE A 54 3.06 -4.92 -2.33
N VAL A 55 4.25 -4.77 -1.74
CA VAL A 55 4.77 -5.63 -0.67
C VAL A 55 4.62 -4.89 0.66
N ALA A 56 3.61 -5.31 1.44
CA ALA A 56 3.44 -4.90 2.83
C ALA A 56 4.59 -5.42 3.70
N ASP A 57 4.77 -4.90 4.91
CA ASP A 57 5.82 -5.38 5.82
C ASP A 57 5.41 -5.31 7.30
N GLY A 58 6.12 -6.08 8.13
CA GLY A 58 5.95 -6.09 9.58
C GLY A 58 7.29 -6.39 10.28
N LEU A 59 7.59 -5.61 11.31
CA LEU A 59 8.91 -5.62 11.97
C LEU A 59 8.93 -6.39 13.30
N TYR A 60 7.88 -7.16 13.58
CA TYR A 60 7.72 -7.89 14.83
C TYR A 60 6.89 -9.15 14.61
N ILE A 61 7.29 -10.23 15.29
CA ILE A 61 6.56 -11.50 15.35
C ILE A 61 6.56 -12.06 16.77
N ASN A 62 5.65 -12.98 17.01
CA ASN A 62 5.56 -13.86 18.16
C ASN A 62 4.95 -15.20 17.74
N GLU A 63 4.80 -16.13 18.68
CA GLU A 63 4.28 -17.48 18.47
C GLU A 63 2.83 -17.52 17.95
N GLN A 64 2.09 -16.42 18.08
CA GLN A 64 0.70 -16.26 17.62
C GLN A 64 0.60 -15.55 16.27
N SER A 65 1.73 -15.17 15.67
CA SER A 65 1.74 -14.44 14.40
C SER A 65 1.26 -15.33 13.27
N ILE A 66 0.47 -14.77 12.35
CA ILE A 66 -0.06 -15.51 11.21
C ILE A 66 1.06 -15.96 10.26
N PRO A 67 0.89 -17.06 9.49
CA PRO A 67 1.95 -17.67 8.69
C PRO A 67 2.78 -16.72 7.82
N HIS A 68 2.14 -15.78 7.10
CA HIS A 68 2.86 -14.84 6.26
C HIS A 68 3.76 -13.87 7.05
N PHE A 69 3.41 -13.53 8.29
CA PHE A 69 4.26 -12.68 9.12
C PHE A 69 5.40 -13.47 9.75
N LEU A 70 5.21 -14.77 10.03
CA LEU A 70 6.28 -15.63 10.56
C LEU A 70 7.46 -15.77 9.62
N ASN A 71 7.22 -15.84 8.30
CA ASN A 71 8.28 -15.96 7.31
C ASN A 71 7.88 -15.31 5.98
N ARG A 72 8.63 -14.28 5.57
CA ARG A 72 8.40 -13.48 4.35
C ARG A 72 9.71 -12.87 3.85
N PHE A 73 9.71 -12.45 2.59
CA PHE A 73 10.80 -11.63 2.06
C PHE A 73 10.75 -10.19 2.61
N GLU A 74 11.93 -9.57 2.74
CA GLU A 74 12.07 -8.13 2.99
C GLU A 74 11.71 -7.35 1.71
N PRO A 75 10.97 -6.22 1.80
CA PRO A 75 10.40 -5.56 0.62
C PRO A 75 11.39 -5.08 -0.44
N LEU A 76 12.49 -4.42 -0.06
CA LEU A 76 13.40 -3.81 -1.05
C LEU A 76 14.21 -4.85 -1.81
N THR A 77 14.60 -5.94 -1.14
CA THR A 77 15.30 -7.07 -1.76
C THR A 77 14.41 -7.81 -2.76
N ILE A 78 13.18 -8.18 -2.37
CA ILE A 78 12.25 -8.86 -3.31
C ILE A 78 11.85 -7.94 -4.47
N LEU A 79 11.55 -6.67 -4.22
CA LEU A 79 11.18 -5.73 -5.28
C LEU A 79 12.33 -5.46 -6.23
N SER A 80 13.58 -5.43 -5.77
CA SER A 80 14.75 -5.31 -6.66
C SER A 80 14.92 -6.52 -7.56
N ALA A 81 14.64 -7.73 -7.07
CA ALA A 81 14.64 -8.94 -7.88
C ALA A 81 13.48 -8.95 -8.90
N LEU A 82 12.29 -8.50 -8.49
CA LEU A 82 11.13 -8.35 -9.37
C LEU A 82 11.33 -7.26 -10.43
N ALA A 83 12.09 -6.20 -10.13
CA ALA A 83 12.44 -5.16 -11.10
C ALA A 83 13.14 -5.73 -12.34
N ALA A 84 13.99 -6.74 -12.16
CA ALA A 84 14.68 -7.43 -13.25
C ALA A 84 13.81 -8.48 -13.97
N SER A 85 12.67 -8.84 -13.39
CA SER A 85 11.76 -9.89 -13.90
C SER A 85 10.48 -9.34 -14.53
N THR A 86 10.28 -8.03 -14.48
CA THR A 86 9.10 -7.26 -14.94
C THR A 86 9.55 -5.99 -15.66
N SER A 87 8.65 -5.31 -16.37
CA SER A 87 9.01 -4.22 -17.27
C SER A 87 8.22 -2.91 -17.09
N LYS A 88 7.00 -2.98 -16.58
CA LYS A 88 6.03 -1.87 -16.48
C LYS A 88 5.44 -1.74 -15.08
N ILE A 89 5.09 -2.84 -14.43
CA ILE A 89 4.40 -2.82 -13.12
C ILE A 89 5.23 -2.05 -12.08
N GLY A 90 4.59 -1.14 -11.36
CA GLY A 90 5.15 -0.44 -10.21
C GLY A 90 5.60 -1.40 -9.12
N LEU A 91 6.57 -0.96 -8.32
CA LEU A 91 7.23 -1.76 -7.29
C LEU A 91 7.16 -1.01 -5.96
N VAL A 92 6.06 -1.22 -5.23
CA VAL A 92 5.75 -0.48 -4.00
C VAL A 92 6.13 -1.32 -2.79
N GLY A 93 7.05 -0.82 -1.96
CA GLY A 93 7.53 -1.50 -0.76
C GLY A 93 7.22 -0.73 0.52
N THR A 94 6.84 -1.45 1.58
CA THR A 94 6.66 -0.86 2.91
C THR A 94 7.99 -0.73 3.63
N VAL A 95 8.31 0.46 4.13
CA VAL A 95 9.45 0.67 5.02
C VAL A 95 9.07 1.66 6.11
N SER A 96 9.45 1.36 7.35
CA SER A 96 9.13 2.16 8.53
C SER A 96 9.95 3.45 8.61
N THR A 97 9.32 4.59 8.86
CA THR A 97 10.02 5.85 9.21
C THR A 97 10.55 5.86 10.65
N SER A 98 9.98 5.04 11.53
CA SER A 98 10.34 4.99 12.96
C SER A 98 11.57 4.14 13.23
N TYR A 99 11.82 3.15 12.38
CA TYR A 99 12.81 2.09 12.60
C TYR A 99 13.83 1.96 11.47
N SER A 100 14.10 3.07 10.78
CA SER A 100 15.10 3.12 9.72
C SER A 100 15.83 4.47 9.72
N ASP A 101 16.91 4.55 8.94
CA ASP A 101 17.67 5.77 8.74
C ASP A 101 17.28 6.43 7.40
N PRO A 102 16.91 7.73 7.39
CA PRO A 102 16.45 8.42 6.18
C PRO A 102 17.49 8.46 5.05
N PHE A 103 18.78 8.54 5.36
CA PHE A 103 19.81 8.52 4.31
C PHE A 103 19.91 7.15 3.66
N THR A 104 19.86 6.09 4.46
CA THR A 104 19.88 4.70 3.99
C THR A 104 18.66 4.38 3.13
N ILE A 105 17.46 4.72 3.58
CA ILE A 105 16.22 4.44 2.84
C ILE A 105 16.14 5.28 1.57
N ALA A 106 16.59 6.55 1.59
CA ALA A 106 16.68 7.36 0.38
C ALA A 106 17.57 6.70 -0.67
N ARG A 107 18.72 6.12 -0.27
CA ARG A 107 19.60 5.38 -1.19
C ARG A 107 18.94 4.12 -1.74
N GLN A 108 18.34 3.30 -0.88
CA GLN A 108 17.80 2.01 -1.31
C GLN A 108 16.60 2.19 -2.26
N PHE A 109 15.67 3.10 -1.97
CA PHE A 109 14.57 3.39 -2.88
C PHE A 109 15.04 4.07 -4.17
N ALA A 110 15.99 5.01 -4.13
CA ALA A 110 16.53 5.59 -5.36
C ALA A 110 17.26 4.55 -6.22
N SER A 111 17.91 3.56 -5.59
CA SER A 111 18.52 2.43 -6.30
C SER A 111 17.48 1.54 -6.96
N LEU A 112 16.43 1.15 -6.22
CA LEU A 112 15.30 0.41 -6.80
C LEU A 112 14.67 1.19 -7.96
N ASP A 113 14.54 2.51 -7.81
CA ASP A 113 13.93 3.36 -8.81
C ASP A 113 14.76 3.46 -10.09
N LEU A 114 16.09 3.54 -9.98
CA LEU A 114 16.98 3.49 -11.14
C LEU A 114 17.04 2.11 -11.78
N ILE A 115 17.14 1.03 -10.99
CA ILE A 115 17.15 -0.35 -11.50
C ILE A 115 15.88 -0.65 -12.27
N SER A 116 14.73 -0.21 -11.75
CA SER A 116 13.42 -0.46 -12.34
C SER A 116 13.05 0.49 -13.48
N GLY A 117 13.82 1.55 -13.72
CA GLY A 117 13.53 2.54 -14.76
C GLY A 117 12.50 3.60 -14.37
N GLY A 118 12.29 3.85 -13.08
CA GLY A 118 11.32 4.82 -12.56
C GLY A 118 10.01 4.17 -12.09
N ARG A 119 10.06 2.96 -11.53
CA ARG A 119 8.85 2.23 -11.09
C ARG A 119 8.76 2.06 -9.57
N ALA A 120 9.67 2.62 -8.79
CA ALA A 120 9.65 2.44 -7.34
C ALA A 120 8.53 3.26 -6.66
N GLY A 121 7.94 2.68 -5.63
CA GLY A 121 7.10 3.39 -4.67
C GLY A 121 7.43 2.98 -3.24
N TRP A 122 7.26 3.91 -2.31
CA TRP A 122 7.51 3.70 -0.89
C TRP A 122 6.21 3.88 -0.11
N ASN A 123 5.70 2.82 0.49
CA ASN A 123 4.70 2.91 1.55
C ASN A 123 5.37 3.29 2.88
N ALA A 124 5.33 4.58 3.20
CA ALA A 124 5.93 5.18 4.39
C ALA A 124 5.03 4.97 5.60
N VAL A 125 5.41 4.03 6.47
CA VAL A 125 4.61 3.68 7.65
C VAL A 125 5.29 4.15 8.93
N THR A 126 4.50 4.66 9.87
CA THR A 126 4.98 5.04 11.21
C THR A 126 5.19 3.83 12.12
N SER A 127 4.82 2.62 11.67
CA SER A 127 4.78 1.37 12.43
C SER A 127 3.81 1.40 13.63
N PRO A 128 2.68 0.70 13.58
CA PRO A 128 1.71 0.72 14.68
C PRO A 128 1.97 -0.32 15.78
N LEU A 129 2.76 -1.35 15.51
CA LEU A 129 2.98 -2.45 16.46
C LEU A 129 3.99 -2.07 17.53
N GLU A 130 3.52 -1.94 18.77
CA GLU A 130 4.34 -1.60 19.95
C GLU A 130 5.55 -2.52 20.12
N GLY A 131 5.40 -3.81 19.84
CA GLY A 131 6.47 -4.80 19.94
C GLY A 131 7.69 -4.54 19.04
N SER A 132 7.52 -3.75 17.97
CA SER A 132 8.59 -3.48 17.00
C SER A 132 9.82 -2.85 17.65
N GLY A 133 9.65 -1.95 18.62
CA GLY A 133 10.77 -1.24 19.27
C GLY A 133 11.81 -2.18 19.90
N ARG A 134 11.37 -3.34 20.40
CA ARG A 134 12.25 -4.35 21.02
C ARG A 134 13.30 -4.90 20.06
N ASN A 135 13.01 -4.95 18.76
CA ASN A 135 13.96 -5.41 17.74
C ASN A 135 14.98 -4.34 17.32
N TYR A 136 14.78 -3.09 17.72
CA TYR A 136 15.63 -1.94 17.36
C TYR A 136 16.33 -1.31 18.56
N GLY A 137 16.26 -1.95 19.74
CA GLY A 137 16.90 -1.47 20.97
C GLY A 137 16.38 -0.12 21.46
N ARG A 138 15.11 0.21 21.18
CA ARG A 138 14.48 1.49 21.55
C ARG A 138 13.03 1.28 21.98
N GLU A 139 12.53 2.15 22.84
CA GLU A 139 11.10 2.18 23.17
C GLU A 139 10.26 2.56 21.95
N HIS A 140 9.02 2.09 21.92
CA HIS A 140 8.07 2.46 20.88
C HIS A 140 7.62 3.92 21.11
N PRO A 141 7.86 4.86 20.18
CA PRO A 141 7.48 6.24 20.42
C PRO A 141 5.96 6.40 20.48
N GLU A 142 5.50 7.35 21.28
CA GLU A 142 4.08 7.72 21.38
C GLU A 142 3.48 8.13 20.03
N HIS A 143 2.17 7.95 19.88
CA HIS A 143 1.46 8.08 18.60
C HIS A 143 1.76 9.38 17.85
N GLU A 144 1.56 10.53 18.51
CA GLU A 144 1.79 11.84 17.88
C GLU A 144 3.27 12.06 17.52
N LEU A 145 4.18 11.63 18.40
CA LEU A 145 5.62 11.76 18.16
C LEU A 145 6.06 10.96 16.93
N ARG A 146 5.45 9.79 16.67
CA ARG A 146 5.74 9.01 15.45
C ARG A 146 5.40 9.78 14.18
N TYR A 147 4.32 10.58 14.17
CA TYR A 147 3.97 11.41 13.02
C TYR A 147 4.87 12.63 12.86
N GLU A 148 5.31 13.26 13.97
CA GLU A 148 6.33 14.31 13.92
C GLU A 148 7.66 13.80 13.36
N ILE A 149 8.09 12.60 13.79
CA ILE A 149 9.29 11.94 13.25
C ILE A 149 9.12 11.65 11.76
N ALA A 150 7.97 11.11 11.34
CA ALA A 150 7.71 10.77 9.95
C ALA A 150 7.67 11.99 9.03
N ASP A 151 7.12 13.11 9.49
CA ASP A 151 7.11 14.38 8.75
C ASP A 151 8.54 14.85 8.44
N GLU A 152 9.38 14.96 9.47
CA GLU A 152 10.78 15.36 9.30
C GLU A 152 11.58 14.35 8.45
N TYR A 153 11.32 13.06 8.65
CA TYR A 153 11.94 11.98 7.87
C TYR A 153 11.65 12.15 6.38
N LEU A 154 10.38 12.33 6.02
CA LEU A 154 9.95 12.43 4.62
C LEU A 154 10.49 13.68 3.95
N ASP A 155 10.55 14.81 4.66
CA ASP A 155 11.18 16.04 4.17
C ASP A 155 12.68 15.81 3.88
N ALA A 156 13.38 15.14 4.79
CA ALA A 156 14.80 14.83 4.63
C ALA A 156 15.05 13.85 3.47
N ALA A 157 14.30 12.75 3.38
CA ALA A 157 14.44 11.76 2.31
C ALA A 157 14.14 12.36 0.91
N LYS A 158 13.04 13.11 0.78
CA LYS A 158 12.72 13.84 -0.47
C LYS A 158 13.74 14.93 -0.79
N GLY A 159 14.39 15.49 0.23
CA GLY A 159 15.50 16.43 0.05
C GLY A 159 16.75 15.77 -0.49
N LEU A 160 17.08 14.59 0.03
CA LEU A 160 18.20 13.80 -0.47
C LEU A 160 17.99 13.36 -1.91
N TRP A 161 16.78 12.97 -2.32
CA TRP A 161 16.52 12.60 -3.72
C TRP A 161 16.74 13.74 -4.71
N ASP A 162 16.66 15.00 -4.29
CA ASP A 162 16.98 16.16 -5.14
C ASP A 162 18.46 16.59 -5.06
N SER A 163 19.36 15.75 -4.52
CA SER A 163 20.78 16.12 -4.39
C SER A 163 21.50 16.32 -5.72
N TRP A 164 21.03 15.72 -6.81
CA TRP A 164 21.58 15.85 -8.15
C TRP A 164 20.50 16.35 -9.10
N ASP A 165 20.73 17.44 -9.81
CA ASP A 165 19.84 17.84 -10.90
C ASP A 165 19.86 16.78 -12.03
N ASP A 166 18.78 16.70 -12.81
CA ASP A 166 18.56 15.61 -13.77
C ASP A 166 19.65 15.49 -14.84
N ASP A 167 20.27 16.62 -15.19
CA ASP A 167 21.32 16.74 -16.20
C ASP A 167 22.73 16.93 -15.58
N ALA A 168 22.90 16.61 -14.29
CA ALA A 168 24.18 16.79 -13.61
C ALA A 168 25.28 15.81 -14.08
N PHE A 169 24.94 14.61 -14.55
CA PHE A 169 25.93 13.61 -14.99
C PHE A 169 26.22 13.68 -16.48
N VAL A 170 27.05 14.64 -16.89
CA VAL A 170 27.45 14.90 -18.28
C VAL A 170 28.16 13.70 -18.94
N ARG A 171 29.08 13.05 -18.21
CA ARG A 171 29.88 11.89 -18.66
C ARG A 171 30.60 12.10 -20.00
N ASP A 172 31.14 13.30 -20.20
CA ASP A 172 31.89 13.66 -21.40
C ASP A 172 33.30 13.04 -21.36
N ARG A 173 33.58 12.17 -22.34
CA ARG A 173 34.86 11.47 -22.47
C ARG A 173 35.95 12.31 -23.14
N GLU A 174 35.57 13.30 -23.95
CA GLU A 174 36.53 14.17 -24.64
C GLU A 174 37.08 15.22 -23.68
N THR A 175 36.21 15.86 -22.89
CA THR A 175 36.60 16.88 -21.90
C THR A 175 36.98 16.29 -20.54
N GLY A 176 36.66 15.01 -20.28
CA GLY A 176 36.92 14.33 -19.01
C GLY A 176 35.96 14.71 -17.88
N VAL A 177 34.87 15.43 -18.18
CA VAL A 177 33.89 15.88 -17.18
C VAL A 177 32.85 14.78 -16.91
N TYR A 178 32.96 14.11 -15.76
CA TYR A 178 32.00 13.09 -15.36
C TYR A 178 30.64 13.68 -14.92
N ALA A 179 30.66 14.75 -14.13
CA ALA A 179 29.47 15.42 -13.62
C ALA A 179 29.71 16.92 -13.39
N ASP A 180 28.69 17.73 -13.61
CA ASP A 180 28.65 19.15 -13.23
C ASP A 180 28.39 19.27 -11.72
N LYS A 181 29.44 19.65 -11.00
CA LYS A 181 29.39 19.80 -9.54
C LYS A 181 28.58 21.01 -9.08
N ALA A 182 28.28 21.97 -9.95
CA ALA A 182 27.38 23.08 -9.62
C ALA A 182 25.92 22.63 -9.47
N LYS A 183 25.59 21.46 -10.04
CA LYS A 183 24.29 20.79 -10.00
C LYS A 183 24.21 19.70 -8.92
N LEU A 184 25.20 19.67 -8.03
CA LEU A 184 25.22 18.86 -6.82
C LEU A 184 24.86 19.71 -5.61
N ARG A 185 23.80 19.33 -4.90
CA ARG A 185 23.23 20.07 -3.78
C ARG A 185 23.36 19.28 -2.49
N ARG A 186 23.98 19.88 -1.48
CA ARG A 186 23.92 19.38 -0.10
C ARG A 186 22.54 19.65 0.47
N LEU A 187 22.05 18.74 1.32
CA LEU A 187 20.79 18.93 2.02
C LEU A 187 20.95 19.84 3.25
N ASN A 188 22.02 19.64 4.03
CA ASN A 188 22.30 20.36 5.28
C ASN A 188 21.11 20.39 6.27
N HIS A 189 20.33 19.32 6.34
CA HIS A 189 19.17 19.21 7.22
C HIS A 189 19.61 19.15 8.69
N LYS A 190 19.05 20.04 9.52
CA LYS A 190 19.29 20.12 10.96
C LYS A 190 17.95 20.29 11.67
N GLY A 191 17.19 19.20 11.75
CA GLY A 191 15.89 19.19 12.42
C GLY A 191 15.98 18.74 13.88
N ARG A 192 14.82 18.43 14.45
CA ARG A 192 14.69 17.96 15.83
C ARG A 192 15.14 16.51 15.96
N PHE A 193 14.82 15.68 14.96
CA PHE A 193 15.06 14.24 14.99
C PHE A 193 16.29 13.82 14.19
N PHE A 194 16.58 14.51 13.09
CA PHE A 194 17.64 14.12 12.16
C PHE A 194 18.62 15.26 11.86
N ARG A 195 19.89 14.89 11.67
CA ARG A 195 20.96 15.78 11.19
C ARG A 195 21.66 15.11 10.02
N ILE A 196 21.47 15.64 8.82
CA ILE A 196 21.91 15.00 7.58
C ILE A 196 22.52 16.04 6.65
N GLU A 197 23.81 15.90 6.35
CA GLU A 197 24.52 16.82 5.45
C GLU A 197 24.15 16.59 3.97
N GLY A 198 24.04 15.33 3.55
CA GLY A 198 24.04 14.99 2.12
C GLY A 198 25.39 15.31 1.47
N PRO A 199 25.47 15.32 0.13
CA PRO A 199 24.45 14.94 -0.83
C PRO A 199 24.20 13.42 -0.84
N LEU A 200 23.11 12.99 -1.45
CA LEU A 200 22.90 11.59 -1.79
C LEU A 200 23.87 11.15 -2.89
N ASN A 201 24.33 9.90 -2.83
CA ASN A 201 25.33 9.36 -3.75
C ASN A 201 24.73 8.58 -4.94
N ILE A 202 23.54 8.96 -5.38
CA ILE A 202 22.82 8.34 -6.49
C ILE A 202 21.91 9.39 -7.16
N SER A 203 21.73 9.29 -8.48
CA SER A 203 20.94 10.25 -9.27
C SER A 203 19.43 10.03 -9.14
N ARG A 204 18.66 10.98 -9.67
CA ARG A 204 17.20 10.88 -9.86
C ARG A 204 16.86 9.88 -10.96
N SER A 205 15.63 9.37 -10.94
CA SER A 205 15.11 8.40 -11.92
C SER A 205 14.28 9.09 -13.02
N ARG A 206 13.74 8.31 -13.97
CA ARG A 206 12.83 8.81 -15.01
C ARG A 206 11.52 9.37 -14.48
N GLN A 207 11.14 9.07 -13.24
CA GLN A 207 9.98 9.67 -12.57
C GLN A 207 10.37 10.78 -11.58
N GLY A 208 11.65 11.14 -11.51
CA GLY A 208 12.23 12.13 -10.61
C GLY A 208 12.45 11.55 -9.21
N GLN A 209 11.37 11.17 -8.53
CA GLN A 209 11.41 10.54 -7.21
C GLN A 209 10.42 9.37 -7.12
N PRO A 210 10.72 8.35 -6.29
CA PRO A 210 9.77 7.30 -5.97
C PRO A 210 8.41 7.85 -5.53
N VAL A 211 7.33 7.15 -5.88
CA VAL A 211 5.97 7.50 -5.45
C VAL A 211 5.79 7.22 -3.96
N VAL A 212 5.26 8.17 -3.19
CA VAL A 212 5.05 7.97 -1.75
C VAL A 212 3.62 7.51 -1.48
N PHE A 213 3.48 6.29 -0.98
CA PHE A 213 2.26 5.72 -0.43
C PHE A 213 2.21 5.93 1.09
N GLN A 214 1.00 6.11 1.63
CA GLN A 214 0.75 6.13 3.07
C GLN A 214 -0.58 5.45 3.41
N ALA A 215 -0.81 5.13 4.69
CA ALA A 215 -2.02 4.45 5.15
C ALA A 215 -2.57 4.98 6.49
N GLY A 216 -2.21 6.21 6.86
CA GLY A 216 -2.63 6.80 8.14
C GLY A 216 -4.10 7.23 8.12
N ALA A 217 -4.92 6.69 9.03
CA ALA A 217 -6.34 7.01 9.15
C ALA A 217 -6.68 7.99 10.29
N SER A 218 -5.76 8.26 11.21
CA SER A 218 -5.95 9.26 12.27
C SER A 218 -5.80 10.69 11.73
N ASP A 219 -6.24 11.70 12.47
CA ASP A 219 -6.10 13.11 12.07
C ASP A 219 -4.65 13.46 11.72
N SER A 220 -3.68 12.99 12.50
CA SER A 220 -2.24 13.17 12.25
C SER A 220 -1.78 12.42 10.99
N GLY A 221 -2.35 11.24 10.73
CA GLY A 221 -2.13 10.49 9.49
C GLY A 221 -2.70 11.19 8.25
N ILE A 222 -3.92 11.72 8.33
CA ILE A 222 -4.57 12.48 7.25
C ILE A 222 -3.80 13.75 6.93
N ARG A 223 -3.30 14.47 7.95
CA ARG A 223 -2.44 15.66 7.75
C ARG A 223 -1.13 15.29 7.07
N LEU A 224 -0.45 14.24 7.53
CA LEU A 224 0.80 13.77 6.93
C LEU A 224 0.58 13.34 5.46
N ALA A 225 -0.50 12.61 5.18
CA ALA A 225 -0.85 12.16 3.84
C ALA A 225 -1.16 13.30 2.89
N GLY A 226 -1.94 14.30 3.35
CA GLY A 226 -2.19 15.51 2.57
C GLY A 226 -0.89 16.21 2.16
N LYS A 227 0.10 16.29 3.05
CA LYS A 227 1.40 16.93 2.78
C LYS A 227 2.31 16.08 1.89
N HIS A 228 2.44 14.77 2.16
CA HIS A 228 3.50 13.95 1.56
C HIS A 228 3.06 12.86 0.59
N ALA A 229 1.84 12.33 0.70
CA ALA A 229 1.44 11.16 -0.07
C ALA A 229 1.13 11.53 -1.53
N ASP A 230 1.64 10.74 -2.46
CA ASP A 230 1.16 10.70 -3.85
C ASP A 230 -0.06 9.74 -3.95
N ALA A 231 -0.10 8.72 -3.09
CA ALA A 231 -1.19 7.75 -3.00
C ALA A 231 -1.46 7.34 -1.55
N VAL A 232 -2.70 7.05 -1.21
CA VAL A 232 -3.14 6.65 0.12
C VAL A 232 -3.87 5.32 0.01
N PHE A 233 -3.40 4.33 0.76
CA PHE A 233 -4.05 3.04 0.92
C PHE A 233 -4.94 3.07 2.16
N THR A 234 -6.14 2.50 2.04
CA THR A 234 -7.00 2.23 3.20
C THR A 234 -7.42 0.77 3.17
N ASN A 235 -7.63 0.19 4.34
CA ASN A 235 -8.34 -1.08 4.38
C ASN A 235 -9.78 -0.88 3.91
N GLY A 236 -10.37 -1.91 3.31
CA GLY A 236 -11.76 -1.88 2.89
C GLY A 236 -12.73 -1.66 4.06
N GLY A 237 -13.99 -1.36 3.72
CA GLY A 237 -15.05 -1.08 4.67
C GLY A 237 -16.33 -0.68 3.95
N PRO A 238 -17.33 -0.15 4.69
CA PRO A 238 -18.50 0.49 4.08
C PRO A 238 -18.06 1.62 3.14
N ILE A 239 -18.79 1.79 2.03
CA ILE A 239 -18.47 2.82 1.03
C ILE A 239 -18.61 4.23 1.63
N GLU A 240 -19.52 4.42 2.58
CA GLU A 240 -19.78 5.71 3.22
C GLU A 240 -18.57 6.19 4.03
N ASP A 241 -17.89 5.26 4.70
CA ASP A 241 -16.64 5.54 5.43
C ASP A 241 -15.53 5.91 4.45
N ALA A 242 -15.45 5.21 3.31
CA ALA A 242 -14.48 5.51 2.25
C ALA A 242 -14.72 6.89 1.62
N GLN A 243 -15.97 7.28 1.37
CA GLN A 243 -16.33 8.63 0.88
C GLN A 243 -15.94 9.72 1.88
N GLY A 244 -16.23 9.50 3.16
CA GLY A 244 -15.84 10.42 4.23
C GLY A 244 -14.31 10.61 4.26
N PHE A 245 -13.57 9.52 4.21
CA PHE A 245 -12.11 9.55 4.21
C PHE A 245 -11.52 10.17 2.94
N TYR A 246 -12.09 9.87 1.77
CA TYR A 246 -11.73 10.48 0.49
C TYR A 246 -11.78 12.01 0.59
N LYS A 247 -12.91 12.56 1.05
CA LYS A 247 -13.08 14.00 1.22
C LYS A 247 -12.03 14.60 2.17
N LEU A 248 -11.76 13.95 3.30
CA LEU A 248 -10.78 14.43 4.29
C LEU A 248 -9.36 14.49 3.71
N ILE A 249 -8.94 13.45 2.98
CA ILE A 249 -7.60 13.42 2.36
C ILE A 249 -7.46 14.51 1.29
N LYS A 250 -8.47 14.69 0.43
CA LYS A 250 -8.44 15.74 -0.60
C LYS A 250 -8.39 17.14 0.01
N GLN A 251 -9.16 17.38 1.08
CA GLN A 251 -9.14 18.63 1.82
C GLN A 251 -7.80 18.88 2.50
N SER A 252 -7.20 17.84 3.09
CA SER A 252 -5.87 17.91 3.69
C SER A 252 -4.80 18.29 2.65
N ALA A 253 -4.83 17.68 1.45
CA ALA A 253 -3.92 18.04 0.37
C ALA A 253 -4.05 19.53 -0.03
N ILE A 254 -5.28 20.03 -0.17
CA ILE A 254 -5.54 21.45 -0.48
C ILE A 254 -5.01 22.36 0.63
N ALA A 255 -5.25 22.01 1.90
CA ALA A 255 -4.76 22.78 3.05
C ALA A 255 -3.22 22.85 3.10
N GLN A 256 -2.53 21.88 2.49
CA GLN A 256 -1.07 21.83 2.36
C GLN A 256 -0.56 22.45 1.04
N GLY A 257 -1.42 23.17 0.31
CA GLY A 257 -1.05 23.87 -0.93
C GLY A 257 -0.89 22.97 -2.16
N ARG A 258 -1.39 21.72 -2.11
CA ARG A 258 -1.39 20.77 -3.23
C ARG A 258 -2.75 20.71 -3.91
N ARG A 259 -2.81 20.11 -5.10
CA ARG A 259 -4.10 19.85 -5.77
C ARG A 259 -4.71 18.59 -5.16
N ALA A 260 -6.04 18.54 -5.10
CA ALA A 260 -6.76 17.33 -4.69
C ALA A 260 -6.40 16.11 -5.56
N THR A 261 -6.12 16.33 -6.85
CA THR A 261 -5.72 15.29 -7.80
C THR A 261 -4.28 14.79 -7.62
N ASP A 262 -3.46 15.45 -6.78
CA ASP A 262 -2.08 15.01 -6.53
C ASP A 262 -2.00 13.84 -5.53
N VAL A 263 -3.12 13.43 -4.93
CA VAL A 263 -3.18 12.33 -3.95
C VAL A 263 -4.24 11.33 -4.38
N GLY A 264 -3.86 10.14 -4.84
CA GLY A 264 -4.82 9.07 -5.17
C GLY A 264 -5.27 8.31 -3.92
N LEU A 265 -6.55 7.92 -3.82
CA LEU A 265 -7.06 7.01 -2.80
C LEU A 265 -7.30 5.61 -3.37
N PHE A 266 -6.68 4.60 -2.75
CA PHE A 266 -6.71 3.20 -3.17
C PHE A 266 -7.19 2.29 -2.03
N PRO A 267 -8.52 2.13 -1.85
CA PRO A 267 -9.04 1.16 -0.90
C PRO A 267 -8.62 -0.27 -1.26
N GLY A 268 -8.33 -1.07 -0.23
CA GLY A 268 -8.11 -2.50 -0.35
C GLY A 268 -9.41 -3.25 -0.54
N ILE A 269 -9.51 -4.06 -1.60
CA ILE A 269 -10.66 -4.93 -1.86
C ILE A 269 -10.20 -6.38 -2.01
N ALA A 270 -11.06 -7.32 -1.62
CA ALA A 270 -10.78 -8.75 -1.61
C ALA A 270 -11.85 -9.50 -2.44
N PRO A 271 -11.83 -9.36 -3.77
CA PRO A 271 -12.88 -9.92 -4.62
C PRO A 271 -12.80 -11.45 -4.67
N ILE A 272 -13.96 -12.10 -4.67
CA ILE A 272 -14.15 -13.54 -4.91
C ILE A 272 -15.17 -13.66 -6.05
N VAL A 273 -14.70 -14.13 -7.21
CA VAL A 273 -15.49 -14.15 -8.45
C VAL A 273 -15.98 -15.56 -8.74
N GLY A 274 -17.25 -15.71 -9.06
CA GLY A 274 -17.84 -16.93 -9.61
C GLY A 274 -18.59 -16.65 -10.91
N SER A 275 -18.79 -17.67 -11.74
CA SER A 275 -19.63 -17.57 -12.94
C SER A 275 -21.11 -17.41 -12.57
N THR A 276 -21.48 -17.89 -11.38
CA THR A 276 -22.77 -17.63 -10.74
C THR A 276 -22.58 -17.19 -9.29
N VAL A 277 -23.65 -16.69 -8.66
CA VAL A 277 -23.65 -16.32 -7.24
C VAL A 277 -23.34 -17.54 -6.36
N GLU A 278 -23.87 -18.71 -6.72
CA GLU A 278 -23.65 -19.97 -6.00
C GLU A 278 -22.19 -20.42 -6.08
N GLU A 279 -21.53 -20.24 -7.24
CA GLU A 279 -20.12 -20.55 -7.39
C GLU A 279 -19.24 -19.61 -6.55
N ALA A 280 -19.53 -18.30 -6.57
CA ALA A 280 -18.80 -17.32 -5.76
C ALA A 280 -18.97 -17.61 -4.26
N GLU A 281 -20.18 -17.99 -3.85
CA GLU A 281 -20.48 -18.39 -2.48
C GLU A 281 -19.75 -19.69 -2.09
N ALA A 282 -19.71 -20.68 -2.97
CA ALA A 282 -18.96 -21.92 -2.73
C ALA A 282 -17.46 -21.66 -2.53
N LYS A 283 -16.86 -20.79 -3.35
CA LYS A 283 -15.47 -20.35 -3.17
C LYS A 283 -15.25 -19.63 -1.84
N TYR A 284 -16.16 -18.72 -1.47
CA TYR A 284 -16.11 -18.06 -0.16
C TYR A 284 -16.14 -19.06 1.00
N GLN A 285 -17.04 -20.05 0.95
CA GLN A 285 -17.13 -21.08 1.99
C GLN A 285 -15.89 -21.97 2.03
N ALA A 286 -15.29 -22.31 0.89
CA ALA A 286 -14.04 -23.06 0.83
C ALA A 286 -12.87 -22.29 1.48
N ILE A 287 -12.79 -20.97 1.22
CA ILE A 287 -11.79 -20.09 1.86
C ILE A 287 -12.05 -19.99 3.36
N ARG A 288 -13.30 -19.79 3.78
CA ARG A 288 -13.69 -19.72 5.19
C ARG A 288 -13.38 -21.03 5.93
N ALA A 289 -13.48 -22.17 5.25
CA ALA A 289 -13.14 -23.48 5.82
C ALA A 289 -11.63 -23.70 6.03
N LEU A 290 -10.75 -22.80 5.55
CA LEU A 290 -9.31 -22.88 5.79
C LEU A 290 -8.93 -22.54 7.25
N VAL A 291 -9.79 -21.82 7.96
CA VAL A 291 -9.57 -21.46 9.37
C VAL A 291 -10.40 -22.36 10.28
N THR A 292 -9.77 -22.92 11.31
CA THR A 292 -10.52 -23.64 12.36
C THR A 292 -11.16 -22.64 13.31
N VAL A 293 -12.14 -23.08 14.09
CA VAL A 293 -12.80 -22.18 15.05
C VAL A 293 -11.82 -21.74 16.14
N GLU A 294 -10.91 -22.61 16.56
CA GLU A 294 -9.86 -22.30 17.54
C GLU A 294 -8.91 -21.21 17.02
N GLU A 295 -8.47 -21.32 15.75
CA GLU A 295 -7.66 -20.30 15.09
C GLU A 295 -8.43 -18.97 14.97
N ALA A 296 -9.73 -19.02 14.67
CA ALA A 296 -10.59 -17.85 14.56
C ALA A 296 -10.79 -17.14 15.92
N LEU A 297 -10.96 -17.90 17.02
CA LEU A 297 -11.02 -17.35 18.37
C LEU A 297 -9.71 -16.70 18.79
N LEU A 298 -8.57 -17.31 18.47
CA LEU A 298 -7.25 -16.73 18.73
C LEU A 298 -7.07 -15.40 17.98
N TYR A 299 -7.47 -15.38 16.71
CA TYR A 299 -7.42 -14.17 15.89
C TYR A 299 -8.35 -13.07 16.41
N LEU A 300 -9.55 -13.44 16.87
CA LEU A 300 -10.49 -12.53 17.53
C LEU A 300 -9.87 -11.93 18.80
N GLY A 301 -9.25 -12.76 19.65
CA GLY A 301 -8.57 -12.35 20.88
C GLY A 301 -7.55 -11.24 20.67
N ARG A 302 -6.83 -11.24 19.55
CA ARG A 302 -5.87 -10.18 19.19
C ARG A 302 -6.45 -8.77 19.27
N PHE A 303 -7.71 -8.58 18.90
CA PHE A 303 -8.34 -7.26 18.95
C PHE A 303 -8.71 -6.84 20.37
N PHE A 304 -8.91 -7.82 21.26
CA PHE A 304 -9.35 -7.67 22.64
C PHE A 304 -8.22 -7.95 23.63
N ASP A 305 -7.05 -7.33 23.44
CA ASP A 305 -5.89 -7.47 24.35
C ASP A 305 -5.43 -8.93 24.57
N HIS A 306 -5.51 -9.76 23.52
CA HIS A 306 -5.23 -11.20 23.55
C HIS A 306 -6.15 -11.99 24.51
N HIS A 307 -7.37 -11.52 24.71
CA HIS A 307 -8.38 -12.20 25.54
C HIS A 307 -8.69 -13.61 25.03
N ASP A 308 -8.81 -14.54 25.97
CA ASP A 308 -9.11 -15.93 25.68
C ASP A 308 -10.61 -16.17 25.53
N PHE A 309 -11.06 -16.18 24.27
CA PHE A 309 -12.45 -16.49 23.95
C PHE A 309 -12.80 -17.98 24.01
N SER A 310 -11.82 -18.89 24.17
CA SER A 310 -12.10 -20.32 24.31
C SER A 310 -12.75 -20.67 25.65
N ALA A 311 -12.71 -19.74 26.62
CA ALA A 311 -13.38 -19.86 27.92
C ALA A 311 -14.91 -19.75 27.85
N TYR A 312 -15.48 -19.36 26.71
CA TYR A 312 -16.94 -19.18 26.55
C TYR A 312 -17.55 -20.27 25.65
N PRO A 313 -18.83 -20.61 25.83
CA PRO A 313 -19.54 -21.50 24.92
C PRO A 313 -19.61 -20.92 23.50
N LEU A 314 -19.28 -21.74 22.50
CA LEU A 314 -19.18 -21.31 21.10
C LEU A 314 -20.52 -20.92 20.48
N ASP A 315 -21.58 -21.65 20.84
CA ASP A 315 -22.90 -21.56 20.21
C ASP A 315 -23.89 -20.75 21.07
N GLU A 316 -23.36 -19.93 21.98
CA GLU A 316 -24.09 -18.92 22.75
C GLU A 316 -23.81 -17.52 22.17
N PRO A 317 -24.65 -16.51 22.46
CA PRO A 317 -24.40 -15.14 22.04
C PRO A 317 -23.01 -14.64 22.44
N PHE A 318 -22.43 -13.74 21.63
CA PHE A 318 -21.13 -13.14 21.92
C PHE A 318 -21.08 -12.60 23.37
N PRO A 319 -20.05 -12.96 24.16
CA PRO A 319 -20.01 -12.65 25.59
C PRO A 319 -19.94 -11.14 25.85
N ASP A 320 -20.59 -10.68 26.92
CA ASP A 320 -20.39 -9.32 27.40
C ASP A 320 -19.03 -9.22 28.10
N ILE A 321 -18.06 -8.70 27.35
CA ILE A 321 -16.66 -8.54 27.77
C ILE A 321 -16.34 -7.11 28.25
N GLY A 322 -17.36 -6.27 28.44
CA GLY A 322 -17.21 -4.91 28.96
C GLY A 322 -16.23 -4.03 28.16
N ASP A 323 -15.22 -3.53 28.87
CA ASP A 323 -14.22 -2.56 28.36
C ASP A 323 -12.92 -3.23 27.83
N ILE A 324 -12.85 -4.55 27.74
CA ILE A 324 -11.69 -5.26 27.17
C ILE A 324 -11.44 -4.78 25.72
N GLY A 325 -10.18 -4.53 25.37
CA GLY A 325 -9.78 -4.04 24.05
C GLY A 325 -9.94 -2.53 23.84
N LYS A 326 -10.35 -1.76 24.86
CA LYS A 326 -10.51 -0.30 24.78
C LYS A 326 -9.21 0.47 24.53
N ASN A 327 -8.07 -0.10 24.92
CA ASN A 327 -6.75 0.51 24.78
C ASN A 327 -5.96 0.00 23.55
N SER A 328 -6.55 -0.91 22.76
CA SER A 328 -5.92 -1.53 21.59
C SER A 328 -6.65 -1.12 20.31
N PHE A 329 -7.27 -2.05 19.58
CA PHE A 329 -7.99 -1.79 18.34
C PHE A 329 -9.42 -1.29 18.57
N ARG A 330 -9.59 -0.20 19.31
CA ARG A 330 -10.90 0.27 19.79
C ARG A 330 -11.97 0.37 18.70
N ALA A 331 -11.64 0.96 17.54
CA ALA A 331 -12.60 1.05 16.43
C ALA A 331 -13.06 -0.32 15.93
N THR A 332 -12.15 -1.30 15.87
CA THR A 332 -12.45 -2.68 15.47
C THR A 332 -13.27 -3.40 16.54
N THR A 333 -12.88 -3.30 17.82
CA THR A 333 -13.60 -3.97 18.91
C THR A 333 -15.00 -3.40 19.10
N ASP A 334 -15.18 -2.08 18.98
CA ASP A 334 -16.50 -1.45 19.03
C ASP A 334 -17.38 -1.89 17.85
N ARG A 335 -16.81 -2.03 16.65
CA ARG A 335 -17.53 -2.58 15.48
C ARG A 335 -17.96 -4.03 15.71
N ILE A 336 -17.07 -4.89 16.21
CA ILE A 336 -17.37 -6.30 16.49
C ILE A 336 -18.48 -6.41 17.54
N LYS A 337 -18.37 -5.69 18.67
CA LYS A 337 -19.38 -5.66 19.73
C LYS A 337 -20.73 -5.15 19.19
N LYS A 338 -20.70 -4.12 18.34
CA LYS A 338 -21.91 -3.58 17.69
C LYS A 338 -22.56 -4.63 16.80
N THR A 339 -21.80 -5.23 15.88
CA THR A 339 -22.31 -6.28 14.99
C THR A 339 -22.92 -7.43 15.79
N ALA A 340 -22.21 -7.96 16.78
CA ALA A 340 -22.71 -9.06 17.61
C ALA A 340 -24.03 -8.71 18.33
N ARG A 341 -24.18 -7.48 18.82
CA ARG A 341 -25.43 -7.01 19.45
C ARG A 341 -26.58 -6.84 18.46
N GLU A 342 -26.28 -6.35 17.25
CA GLU A 342 -27.30 -6.07 16.22
C GLU A 342 -27.77 -7.35 15.51
N THR A 343 -26.89 -8.34 15.32
CA THR A 343 -27.21 -9.58 14.60
C THR A 343 -27.65 -10.72 15.51
N GLY A 344 -27.29 -10.69 16.80
CA GLY A 344 -27.54 -11.78 17.73
C GLY A 344 -26.71 -13.05 17.44
N GLN A 345 -25.64 -12.91 16.65
CA GLN A 345 -24.75 -14.01 16.27
C GLN A 345 -24.06 -14.64 17.49
N THR A 346 -23.80 -15.93 17.37
CA THR A 346 -23.01 -16.71 18.33
C THR A 346 -21.54 -16.30 18.33
N LEU A 347 -20.80 -16.64 19.39
CA LEU A 347 -19.35 -16.43 19.44
C LEU A 347 -18.64 -17.11 18.26
N ARG A 348 -19.04 -18.34 17.88
CA ARG A 348 -18.50 -19.07 16.73
C ARG A 348 -18.64 -18.28 15.44
N GLU A 349 -19.84 -17.77 15.18
CA GLU A 349 -20.13 -17.01 13.96
C GLU A 349 -19.32 -15.70 13.92
N ILE A 350 -19.30 -14.95 15.02
CA ILE A 350 -18.50 -13.71 15.11
C ILE A 350 -17.00 -13.99 14.90
N ALA A 351 -16.46 -15.04 15.52
CA ALA A 351 -15.05 -15.39 15.36
C ALA A 351 -14.71 -15.71 13.90
N LEU A 352 -15.52 -16.54 13.24
CA LEU A 352 -15.32 -16.91 11.83
C LEU A 352 -15.51 -15.70 10.89
N ASP A 353 -16.47 -14.83 11.17
CA ASP A 353 -16.73 -13.63 10.37
C ASP A 353 -15.63 -12.58 10.55
N VAL A 354 -14.99 -12.51 11.73
CA VAL A 354 -13.81 -11.66 11.95
C VAL A 354 -12.58 -12.23 11.24
N ALA A 355 -12.41 -13.54 11.22
CA ALA A 355 -11.29 -14.20 10.53
C ALA A 355 -11.44 -14.17 8.99
N THR A 356 -12.67 -14.31 8.48
CA THR A 356 -13.01 -14.31 7.05
C THR A 356 -14.19 -13.37 6.77
N PRO A 357 -13.99 -12.05 6.83
CA PRO A 357 -15.07 -11.08 6.68
C PRO A 357 -15.71 -11.15 5.30
N ARG A 358 -17.05 -11.14 5.27
CA ARG A 358 -17.78 -10.90 4.04
C ARG A 358 -17.59 -9.46 3.58
N THR A 359 -17.49 -9.28 2.27
CA THR A 359 -17.37 -7.96 1.64
C THR A 359 -18.40 -7.81 0.54
N ALA A 360 -18.60 -6.58 0.06
CA ALA A 360 -19.44 -6.32 -1.11
C ALA A 360 -18.88 -6.91 -2.41
N PHE A 361 -17.63 -7.40 -2.42
CA PHE A 361 -16.92 -7.87 -3.60
C PHE A 361 -16.96 -9.39 -3.78
N ILE A 362 -18.01 -10.06 -3.30
CA ILE A 362 -18.23 -11.49 -3.51
C ILE A 362 -19.44 -11.65 -4.44
N GLY A 363 -19.26 -12.29 -5.59
CA GLY A 363 -20.37 -12.48 -6.54
C GLY A 363 -19.92 -12.78 -7.96
N THR A 364 -20.78 -12.47 -8.93
CA THR A 364 -20.44 -12.57 -10.35
C THR A 364 -19.46 -11.47 -10.77
N ALA A 365 -18.83 -11.67 -11.93
CA ALA A 365 -17.94 -10.67 -12.48
C ALA A 365 -18.63 -9.33 -12.76
N GLU A 366 -19.89 -9.35 -13.23
CA GLU A 366 -20.71 -8.16 -13.42
C GLU A 366 -20.97 -7.42 -12.10
N HIS A 367 -21.35 -8.15 -11.05
CA HIS A 367 -21.59 -7.57 -9.72
C HIS A 367 -20.34 -6.87 -9.17
N ILE A 368 -19.18 -7.53 -9.28
CA ILE A 368 -17.91 -6.96 -8.82
C ILE A 368 -17.54 -5.72 -9.65
N ALA A 369 -17.73 -5.76 -10.98
CA ALA A 369 -17.50 -4.60 -11.83
C ALA A 369 -18.45 -3.44 -11.50
N ASP A 370 -19.73 -3.72 -11.22
CA ASP A 370 -20.71 -2.72 -10.80
C ASP A 370 -20.32 -2.05 -9.48
N GLU A 371 -19.88 -2.83 -8.48
CA GLU A 371 -19.41 -2.28 -7.21
C GLU A 371 -18.14 -1.44 -7.36
N ILE A 372 -17.17 -1.88 -8.15
CA ILE A 372 -15.95 -1.11 -8.46
C ILE A 372 -16.29 0.24 -9.10
N ILE A 373 -17.21 0.23 -10.09
CA ILE A 373 -17.67 1.45 -10.76
C ILE A 373 -18.39 2.37 -9.78
N ARG A 374 -19.30 1.81 -8.96
CA ARG A 374 -20.06 2.56 -7.95
C ARG A 374 -19.14 3.29 -6.98
N TRP A 375 -18.10 2.62 -6.48
CA TRP A 375 -17.11 3.24 -5.60
C TRP A 375 -16.38 4.42 -6.26
N VAL A 376 -15.98 4.29 -7.52
CA VAL A 376 -15.27 5.37 -8.22
C VAL A 376 -16.20 6.53 -8.59
N ASP A 377 -17.40 6.24 -9.10
CA ASP A 377 -18.36 7.27 -9.55
C ASP A 377 -18.96 8.07 -8.38
N THR A 378 -18.86 7.56 -7.16
CA THR A 378 -19.36 8.23 -5.95
C THR A 378 -18.24 8.78 -5.05
N ASP A 379 -17.03 9.00 -5.59
CA ASP A 379 -15.89 9.58 -4.88
C ASP A 379 -15.47 8.80 -3.62
N ALA A 380 -15.52 7.46 -3.68
CA ALA A 380 -14.99 6.57 -2.64
C ALA A 380 -13.60 6.02 -2.97
N ALA A 381 -13.16 6.11 -4.23
CA ALA A 381 -11.89 5.58 -4.71
C ALA A 381 -11.38 6.30 -5.96
N ASP A 382 -10.06 6.39 -6.12
CA ASP A 382 -9.40 6.71 -7.39
C ASP A 382 -8.92 5.42 -8.10
N GLY A 383 -8.80 4.33 -7.36
CA GLY A 383 -8.37 3.01 -7.79
C GLY A 383 -8.45 2.01 -6.63
N PHE A 384 -7.92 0.81 -6.78
CA PHE A 384 -7.99 -0.22 -5.74
C PHE A 384 -6.69 -0.98 -5.57
N ILE A 385 -6.42 -1.46 -4.36
CA ILE A 385 -5.39 -2.47 -4.10
C ILE A 385 -6.09 -3.82 -3.91
N LEU A 386 -5.77 -4.77 -4.79
CA LEU A 386 -6.33 -6.12 -4.79
C LEU A 386 -5.61 -6.97 -3.75
N GLY A 387 -6.33 -7.29 -2.67
CA GLY A 387 -5.89 -8.18 -1.59
C GLY A 387 -6.70 -9.47 -1.61
N PHE A 388 -6.54 -10.27 -2.66
CA PHE A 388 -7.26 -11.53 -2.84
C PHE A 388 -7.08 -12.46 -1.65
N PRO A 389 -8.16 -13.09 -1.12
CA PRO A 389 -8.03 -14.04 0.00
C PRO A 389 -7.07 -15.18 -0.31
N VAL A 390 -7.12 -15.71 -1.55
CA VAL A 390 -6.16 -16.64 -2.13
C VAL A 390 -5.68 -16.04 -3.45
N ILE A 391 -4.41 -15.66 -3.53
CA ILE A 391 -3.92 -14.82 -4.64
C ILE A 391 -3.86 -15.58 -5.98
N ALA A 392 -3.51 -16.87 -5.95
CA ALA A 392 -3.32 -17.66 -7.16
C ALA A 392 -4.64 -17.82 -7.95
N GLU A 393 -5.73 -18.14 -7.25
CA GLU A 393 -7.07 -18.26 -7.84
C GLU A 393 -7.68 -16.87 -8.09
N GLY A 394 -7.65 -15.98 -7.09
CA GLY A 394 -8.29 -14.67 -7.18
C GLY A 394 -7.74 -13.78 -8.29
N LEU A 395 -6.42 -13.75 -8.49
CA LEU A 395 -5.81 -12.97 -9.59
C LEU A 395 -6.24 -13.50 -10.95
N GLN A 396 -6.26 -14.83 -11.11
CA GLN A 396 -6.68 -15.46 -12.35
C GLN A 396 -8.13 -15.13 -12.68
N ASP A 397 -9.03 -15.32 -11.71
CA ASP A 397 -10.46 -15.07 -11.90
C ASP A 397 -10.76 -13.60 -12.20
N PHE A 398 -10.12 -12.68 -11.46
CA PHE A 398 -10.33 -11.25 -11.64
C PHE A 398 -9.82 -10.76 -12.99
N ALA A 399 -8.63 -11.21 -13.40
CA ALA A 399 -8.05 -10.85 -14.69
C ALA A 399 -8.85 -11.43 -15.87
N ALA A 400 -9.35 -12.66 -15.74
CA ALA A 400 -10.09 -13.33 -16.79
C ALA A 400 -11.54 -12.82 -16.93
N HIS A 401 -12.18 -12.41 -15.83
CA HIS A 401 -13.62 -12.18 -15.82
C HIS A 401 -14.03 -10.75 -15.48
N VAL A 402 -13.34 -10.06 -14.57
CA VAL A 402 -13.74 -8.71 -14.12
C VAL A 402 -13.11 -7.61 -14.98
N LEU A 403 -11.80 -7.68 -15.22
CA LEU A 403 -11.09 -6.66 -15.99
C LEU A 403 -11.67 -6.46 -17.41
N PRO A 404 -12.04 -7.50 -18.18
CA PRO A 404 -12.65 -7.32 -19.50
C PRO A 404 -13.99 -6.57 -19.46
N ILE A 405 -14.79 -6.77 -18.41
CA ILE A 405 -16.06 -6.04 -18.22
C ILE A 405 -15.77 -4.55 -17.98
N LEU A 406 -14.80 -4.24 -17.12
CA LEU A 406 -14.39 -2.86 -16.86
C LEU A 406 -13.81 -2.18 -18.10
N GLU A 407 -13.04 -2.92 -18.91
CA GLU A 407 -12.52 -2.45 -20.20
C GLU A 407 -13.65 -2.15 -21.18
N GLN A 408 -14.57 -3.11 -21.40
CA GLN A 408 -15.73 -2.94 -22.28
C GLN A 408 -16.60 -1.74 -21.87
N ARG A 409 -16.72 -1.50 -20.55
CA ARG A 409 -17.45 -0.36 -19.99
C ARG A 409 -16.62 0.92 -19.96
N GLY A 410 -15.37 0.90 -20.43
CA GLY A 410 -14.51 2.08 -20.55
C GLY A 410 -13.88 2.56 -19.25
N TYR A 411 -13.97 1.82 -18.15
CA TYR A 411 -13.37 2.14 -16.85
C TYR A 411 -11.95 1.60 -16.69
N PHE A 412 -11.50 0.68 -17.54
CA PHE A 412 -10.15 0.14 -17.50
C PHE A 412 -9.44 0.30 -18.86
N ASP A 413 -8.11 0.33 -18.85
CA ASP A 413 -7.25 0.25 -20.03
C ASP A 413 -6.13 -0.75 -19.69
N PRO A 414 -6.09 -1.93 -20.32
CA PRO A 414 -5.09 -2.95 -20.01
C PRO A 414 -3.68 -2.57 -20.51
N ASP A 415 -3.57 -1.61 -21.42
CA ASP A 415 -2.28 -1.18 -21.97
C ASP A 415 -1.63 -0.10 -21.08
N LEU A 416 -0.61 -0.51 -20.32
CA LEU A 416 0.24 0.38 -19.53
C LEU A 416 1.19 1.20 -20.42
N LYS A 417 0.64 2.20 -21.10
CA LYS A 417 1.34 3.07 -22.08
C LYS A 417 2.54 3.83 -21.50
N GLY A 418 2.46 4.19 -20.22
CA GLY A 418 3.54 4.87 -19.49
C GLY A 418 4.81 4.03 -19.33
N GLU A 419 5.90 4.65 -18.89
CA GLU A 419 7.15 3.93 -18.55
C GLU A 419 7.39 3.88 -17.04
N THR A 420 6.75 4.77 -16.29
CA THR A 420 6.99 4.97 -14.87
C THR A 420 5.76 4.70 -14.02
N LEU A 421 5.96 4.49 -12.72
CA LEU A 421 4.85 4.36 -11.79
C LEU A 421 4.01 5.65 -11.74
N ARG A 422 4.65 6.84 -11.82
CA ARG A 422 3.91 8.10 -11.93
C ARG A 422 2.99 8.14 -13.16
N ASP A 423 3.45 7.69 -14.32
CA ASP A 423 2.61 7.63 -15.53
C ASP A 423 1.39 6.74 -15.32
N HIS A 424 1.57 5.55 -14.74
CA HIS A 424 0.49 4.59 -14.49
C HIS A 424 -0.55 5.09 -13.47
N LEU A 425 -0.15 5.99 -12.59
CA LEU A 425 -1.03 6.65 -11.62
C LEU A 425 -1.60 8.00 -12.13
N GLY A 426 -1.25 8.43 -13.34
CA GLY A 426 -1.63 9.75 -13.87
C GLY A 426 -1.01 10.92 -13.12
N LEU A 427 0.12 10.70 -12.45
CA LEU A 427 0.88 11.71 -11.71
C LEU A 427 1.90 12.39 -12.63
N PRO A 428 2.14 13.70 -12.46
CA PRO A 428 3.18 14.38 -13.23
C PRO A 428 4.57 13.91 -12.80
N TYR A 429 5.54 14.03 -13.71
CA TYR A 429 6.96 13.90 -13.38
C TYR A 429 7.32 14.77 -12.17
N ARG A 430 8.08 14.22 -11.22
CA ARG A 430 8.48 14.96 -10.01
C ARG A 430 9.66 15.87 -10.33
N GLN A 431 9.41 17.16 -10.50
CA GLN A 431 10.47 18.16 -10.66
C GLN A 431 11.35 18.26 -9.41
N SER A 432 12.65 18.52 -9.62
CA SER A 432 13.58 18.82 -8.52
C SER A 432 13.17 20.12 -7.84
N ARG A 433 13.33 20.22 -6.52
CA ARG A 433 13.15 21.49 -5.80
C ARG A 433 14.10 22.62 -6.26
N TYR A 434 15.14 22.26 -7.00
CA TYR A 434 16.13 23.19 -7.55
C TYR A 434 15.95 23.45 -9.05
N ALA A 435 14.92 22.85 -9.68
CA ALA A 435 14.62 23.11 -11.08
C ALA A 435 14.20 24.58 -11.26
N VAL A 436 14.80 25.25 -12.24
CA VAL A 436 14.45 26.63 -12.59
C VAL A 436 13.06 26.63 -13.22
N PRO A 437 12.12 27.49 -12.78
CA PRO A 437 10.82 27.63 -13.42
C PRO A 437 10.99 27.98 -14.91
N THR A 438 10.20 27.35 -15.78
CA THR A 438 10.32 27.51 -17.24
C THR A 438 10.19 28.97 -17.71
N GLU A 439 9.56 29.85 -16.92
CA GLU A 439 9.40 31.28 -17.22
C GLU A 439 10.70 32.10 -17.14
N GLU A 440 11.70 31.71 -16.33
CA GLU A 440 12.99 32.44 -16.26
C GLU A 440 13.93 32.12 -17.44
N ILE A 441 13.73 30.97 -18.10
CA ILE A 441 14.53 30.55 -19.25
C ILE A 441 14.21 31.39 -20.50
N GLU A 442 12.97 31.85 -20.64
CA GLU A 442 12.57 32.74 -21.75
C GLU A 442 13.02 34.19 -21.52
N GLN A 443 12.98 34.69 -20.28
CA GLN A 443 13.50 36.04 -19.97
C GLN A 443 15.02 36.13 -20.10
N GLY A 444 15.76 35.06 -19.75
CA GLY A 444 17.22 35.00 -19.95
C GLY A 444 17.64 34.99 -21.42
N ARG A 445 16.79 34.48 -22.33
CA ARG A 445 17.02 34.55 -23.79
C ARG A 445 16.65 35.90 -24.39
N ALA A 446 15.69 36.61 -23.82
CA ALA A 446 15.26 37.93 -24.30
C ALA A 446 16.22 39.07 -23.88
N VAL A 447 16.99 38.92 -22.81
CA VAL A 447 17.97 39.92 -22.35
C VAL A 447 19.36 39.72 -22.97
N GLY A 448 19.57 38.60 -23.68
CA GLY A 448 20.82 38.26 -24.38
C GLY A 448 20.77 38.37 -25.91
N ALA A 449 19.73 39.00 -26.48
CA ALA A 449 19.55 39.21 -27.92
C ALA A 449 19.80 40.66 -28.33
#